data_AF-A0A1F2T1M3-F1
#
_entry.id   AF-A0A1F2T1M3-F1
#
_cell.length_a   1.000
_cell.length_b   1.000
_cell.length_c   1.000
_cell.angle_alpha   90.00
_cell.angle_beta   90.00
_cell.angle_gamma   90.00
#
_symmetry.space_group_name_H-M   'P 1'
#
loop_
_entity.id
_entity.type
_entity.pdbx_description
1 polymer ?
#
loop_
_entity_poly.entity_id
_entity_poly.type
_entity_poly.pdbx_seq_one_letter_code
_entity_poly.pdbx_strand_id
1 'polypeptide(L)'
;MKDDRSPAMLAHVRQDEHGNWYEHPLEEHLRAVGEMAAGYASTFDASSWARLAGVWHDLGKYSAEFQRHRNSITGFDGQAH
;
A
#
# COMPACT_ATOMS: atom_id res chain seq x y z
N MET A 1 -21.00 14.25 -14.22
CA MET A 1 -20.54 12.97 -13.65
C MET A 1 -19.64 13.32 -12.48
N LYS A 2 -20.07 13.05 -11.25
CA LYS A 2 -19.27 13.34 -10.06
C LYS A 2 -18.23 12.22 -9.93
N ASP A 3 -16.99 12.60 -9.76
CA ASP A 3 -15.83 11.75 -9.54
C ASP A 3 -16.12 10.80 -8.36
N ASP A 4 -16.42 9.54 -8.66
CA ASP A 4 -16.73 8.46 -7.69
C ASP A 4 -15.43 7.71 -7.33
N ARG A 5 -14.35 8.46 -7.11
CA ARG A 5 -13.10 7.90 -6.61
C ARG A 5 -13.14 7.95 -5.09
N SER A 6 -13.48 6.81 -4.49
CA SER A 6 -13.11 6.52 -3.10
C SER A 6 -11.65 6.94 -2.87
N PRO A 7 -11.30 7.55 -1.72
CA PRO A 7 -9.92 7.98 -1.47
C PRO A 7 -8.98 6.79 -1.66
N ALA A 8 -7.96 6.96 -2.50
CA ALA A 8 -7.00 5.92 -2.79
C ALA A 8 -6.34 5.47 -1.49
N MET A 9 -6.39 4.17 -1.19
CA MET A 9 -5.74 3.60 -0.01
C MET A 9 -4.28 3.35 -0.36
N LEU A 10 -3.39 4.03 0.32
CA LEU A 10 -1.96 4.06 -0.04
C LEU A 10 -1.12 3.25 0.96
N ALA A 11 -0.22 2.41 0.45
CA ALA A 11 0.81 1.76 1.25
C ALA A 11 1.93 2.75 1.58
N HIS A 12 2.36 3.51 0.56
CA HIS A 12 3.45 4.47 0.66
C HIS A 12 3.12 5.73 -0.14
N VAL A 13 3.62 6.85 0.37
CA VAL A 13 3.70 8.11 -0.37
C VAL A 13 5.09 8.70 -0.14
N ARG A 14 5.65 9.35 -1.15
CA ARG A 14 6.85 10.17 -1.01
C ARG A 14 6.74 11.42 -1.87
N GLN A 15 7.41 12.47 -1.43
CA GLN A 15 7.65 13.66 -2.24
C GLN A 15 9.10 13.63 -2.75
N ASP A 16 9.33 14.01 -4.00
CA ASP A 16 10.69 14.24 -4.50
C ASP A 16 11.21 15.65 -4.16
N GLU A 17 12.46 15.93 -4.54
CA GLU A 17 13.12 17.22 -4.33
C GLU A 17 12.45 18.38 -5.08
N HIS A 18 11.64 18.09 -6.10
CA HIS A 18 10.91 19.07 -6.91
C HIS A 18 9.48 19.30 -6.42
N GLY A 19 9.07 18.62 -5.35
CA GLY A 19 7.73 18.73 -4.77
C GLY A 19 6.68 17.80 -5.39
N ASN A 20 7.06 16.90 -6.30
CA ASN A 20 6.13 15.94 -6.91
C ASN A 20 5.82 14.78 -5.96
N TRP A 21 4.54 14.41 -5.87
CA TRP A 21 4.08 13.27 -5.09
C TRP A 21 4.11 11.98 -5.90
N TYR A 22 4.61 10.92 -5.25
CA TYR A 22 4.58 9.55 -5.75
C TYR A 22 3.78 8.70 -4.79
N GLU A 23 2.72 8.09 -5.32
CA GLU A 23 1.80 7.24 -4.59
C GLU A 23 2.08 5.77 -4.92
N HIS A 24 2.02 4.91 -3.91
CA HIS A 24 2.02 3.46 -4.10
C HIS A 24 0.72 2.90 -3.53
N PRO A 25 -0.22 2.46 -4.39
CA PRO A 25 -1.48 1.87 -3.97
C PRO A 25 -1.27 0.67 -3.05
N LEU A 26 -2.09 0.58 -2.00
CA LEU A 26 -1.99 -0.50 -1.01
C LEU A 26 -2.27 -1.87 -1.63
N GLU A 27 -3.25 -1.97 -2.53
CA GLU A 27 -3.56 -3.25 -3.18
C GLU A 27 -2.37 -3.75 -4.02
N GLU A 28 -1.76 -2.88 -4.82
CA GLU A 28 -0.58 -3.22 -5.62
C GLU A 28 0.57 -3.69 -4.73
N HIS A 29 0.84 -2.95 -3.66
CA HIS A 29 1.86 -3.30 -2.68
C HIS A 29 1.64 -4.68 -2.08
N LEU A 30 0.43 -4.97 -1.58
CA LEU A 30 0.13 -6.25 -0.92
C LEU A 30 0.24 -7.44 -1.90
N ARG A 31 -0.21 -7.26 -3.16
CA ARG A 31 -0.06 -8.28 -4.20
C ARG A 31 1.41 -8.54 -4.51
N ALA A 32 2.20 -7.48 -4.74
CA ALA A 32 3.62 -7.60 -5.05
C ALA A 32 4.40 -8.27 -3.91
N VAL A 33 4.15 -7.89 -2.65
CA VAL A 33 4.76 -8.54 -1.48
C VAL A 33 4.34 -10.00 -1.36
N GLY A 34 3.07 -10.31 -1.61
CA GLY A 34 2.58 -11.69 -1.69
C GLY A 34 3.34 -12.54 -2.71
N GLU A 35 3.52 -12.03 -3.94
CA GLU A 35 4.29 -12.74 -4.98
C GLU A 35 5.74 -12.98 -4.59
N MET A 36 6.41 -11.94 -4.07
CA MET A 36 7.80 -12.05 -3.63
C MET A 36 7.95 -13.08 -2.50
N ALA A 37 7.06 -13.02 -1.51
CA ALA A 37 7.05 -13.97 -0.39
C ALA A 37 6.84 -15.41 -0.88
N ALA A 38 5.92 -15.62 -1.82
CA ALA A 38 5.69 -16.91 -2.45
C ALA A 38 6.95 -17.42 -3.17
N GLY A 39 7.63 -16.55 -3.93
CA GLY A 39 8.89 -16.88 -4.60
C GLY A 39 9.98 -17.35 -3.63
N TYR A 40 10.18 -16.62 -2.53
CA TYR A 40 11.16 -17.00 -1.51
C TYR A 40 10.82 -18.30 -0.79
N ALA A 41 9.54 -18.58 -0.56
CA ALA A 41 9.08 -19.77 0.16
C ALA A 41 8.96 -21.03 -0.72
N SER A 42 9.19 -20.91 -2.03
CA SER A 42 9.03 -22.02 -2.98
C SER A 42 9.92 -23.23 -2.68
N THR A 43 11.15 -23.00 -2.22
CA THR A 43 12.09 -24.06 -1.83
C THR A 43 11.63 -24.88 -0.62
N PHE A 44 10.66 -24.37 0.14
CA PHE A 44 10.08 -25.01 1.32
C PHE A 44 8.67 -25.57 1.08
N ASP A 45 8.21 -25.60 -0.18
CA ASP A 45 6.82 -25.96 -0.54
C ASP A 45 5.75 -25.13 0.22
N ALA A 46 6.12 -23.89 0.58
CA ALA A 46 5.31 -23.01 1.42
C ALA A 46 4.83 -21.75 0.69
N SER A 47 4.89 -21.72 -0.64
CA SER A 47 4.55 -20.56 -1.47
C SER A 47 3.16 -20.00 -1.20
N SER A 48 2.15 -20.86 -1.05
CA SER A 48 0.75 -20.46 -0.84
C SER A 48 0.56 -19.76 0.51
N TRP A 49 1.15 -20.32 1.57
CA TRP A 49 1.14 -19.73 2.90
C TRP A 49 1.89 -18.41 2.95
N ALA A 50 3.07 -18.34 2.33
CA ALA A 50 3.85 -17.11 2.28
C ALA A 50 3.15 -16.00 1.49
N ARG A 51 2.47 -16.35 0.39
CA ARG A 51 1.64 -15.39 -0.37
C ARG A 51 0.55 -14.77 0.50
N LEU A 52 -0.20 -15.61 1.21
CA LEU A 52 -1.27 -15.15 2.11
C LEU A 52 -0.71 -14.28 3.23
N ALA A 53 0.39 -14.71 3.87
CA ALA A 53 1.06 -13.92 4.90
C ALA A 53 1.51 -12.55 4.37
N GLY A 54 2.10 -12.51 3.17
CA GLY A 54 2.52 -11.27 2.51
C GLY A 54 1.35 -10.33 2.21
N VAL A 55 0.22 -10.85 1.73
CA VAL A 55 -0.99 -10.04 1.51
C VAL A 55 -1.60 -9.54 2.83
N TRP A 56 -1.54 -10.34 3.90
CA TRP A 56 -2.18 -10.01 5.17
C TRP A 56 -1.39 -9.07 6.07
N HIS A 57 -0.06 -9.04 5.94
CA HIS A 57 0.82 -8.40 6.92
C HIS A 57 0.46 -6.93 7.20
N ASP A 58 -0.04 -6.22 6.18
CA ASP A 58 -0.32 -4.78 6.22
C ASP A 58 -1.79 -4.43 5.97
N LEU A 59 -2.72 -5.39 6.10
CA LEU A 59 -4.16 -5.11 5.92
C LEU A 59 -4.68 -4.00 6.84
N GLY A 60 -4.06 -3.80 8.01
CA GLY A 60 -4.40 -2.71 8.93
C GLY A 60 -4.24 -1.30 8.31
N LYS A 61 -3.45 -1.18 7.24
CA LYS A 61 -3.31 0.07 6.47
C LYS A 61 -4.59 0.46 5.75
N TYR A 62 -5.56 -0.45 5.57
CA TYR A 62 -6.90 -0.10 5.08
C TYR A 62 -7.75 0.67 6.10
N SER A 63 -7.29 0.85 7.34
CA SER A 63 -8.02 1.66 8.30
C SER A 63 -7.92 3.17 7.98
N ALA A 64 -9.04 3.88 8.13
CA ALA A 64 -9.06 5.33 7.95
C ALA A 64 -8.13 6.05 8.96
N GLU A 65 -7.96 5.49 10.15
CA GLU A 65 -7.03 6.01 11.17
C GLU A 65 -5.58 5.95 10.69
N PHE A 66 -5.15 4.81 10.16
CA PHE A 66 -3.80 4.67 9.61
C PHE A 66 -3.56 5.65 8.45
N GLN A 67 -4.52 5.77 7.53
CA GLN A 67 -4.40 6.69 6.39
C GLN A 67 -4.27 8.15 6.85
N ARG A 68 -5.06 8.57 7.85
CA ARG A 68 -4.96 9.91 8.45
C ARG A 68 -3.61 10.13 9.14
N HIS A 69 -3.16 9.16 9.92
CA HIS A 69 -1.87 9.24 10.60
C HIS A 69 -0.72 9.38 9.59
N ARG A 70 -0.70 8.55 8.55
CA ARG A 70 0.28 8.63 7.46
C ARG A 70 0.27 10.02 6.81
N ASN A 71 -0.90 10.53 6.41
CA ASN A 71 -1.01 11.85 5.79
C ASN A 71 -0.45 12.95 6.71
N SER A 72 -0.71 12.87 8.02
CA SER A 72 -0.18 13.82 9.00
C SER A 72 1.34 13.79 9.13
N ILE A 73 1.98 12.62 9.02
CA ILE A 73 3.45 12.51 9.16
C ILE A 73 4.17 12.79 7.85
N THR A 74 3.56 12.50 6.70
CA THR A 74 4.18 12.74 5.39
C THR A 74 3.89 14.14 4.87
N GLY A 75 2.87 14.83 5.38
CA GLY A 75 2.38 16.10 4.81
C GLY A 75 1.61 15.92 3.50
N PHE A 76 1.18 14.68 3.19
CA PHE A 76 0.42 14.38 1.98
C PHE A 76 -1.04 14.77 2.16
N ASP A 77 -1.56 15.61 1.26
CA ASP A 77 -2.99 15.96 1.20
C ASP A 77 -3.64 15.36 -0.05
N GLY A 78 -4.30 14.21 0.14
CA GLY A 78 -5.01 13.51 -0.93
C GLY A 78 -6.26 14.23 -1.46
N GLN A 79 -6.60 15.42 -0.93
CA GLN A 79 -7.68 16.29 -1.43
C GLN A 79 -7.16 17.45 -2.30
N ALA A 80 -5.84 17.61 -2.44
CA ALA A 80 -5.23 18.78 -3.08
C ALA A 80 -4.90 18.62 -4.58
N HIS A 81 -5.48 17.62 -5.26
CA HIS A 81 -5.19 17.29 -6.66
C HIS A 81 -6.40 17.45 -7.58
#